data_AF-A0A3B1BHU7-F1
#
_entry.id   AF-A0A3B1BHU7-F1
#
_cell.length_a   1.000
_cell.length_b   1.000
_cell.length_c   1.000
_cell.angle_alpha   90.00
_cell.angle_beta   90.00
_cell.angle_gamma   90.00
#
_symmetry.space_group_name_H-M   'P 1'
#
loop_
_entity.id
_entity.type
_entity.pdbx_description
1 polymer ?
#
loop_
_entity_poly.entity_id
_entity_poly.type
_entity_poly.pdbx_seq_one_letter_code
_entity_poly.pdbx_strand_id
1 'polypeptide(L)'
;MKTVLLLTITAFATLYATCAVASGGETERLDKWANKVIAIKKGECANDLKKVRKLLDYAAILIAHNETGEASEVLGNALRRAKSDICKTAIKKKANRNDG
;
A
#
# COMPACT_ATOMS: atom_id res chain seq x y z
N MET A 1 51.08 39.18 -12.40
CA MET A 1 50.68 37.80 -12.01
C MET A 1 49.42 37.95 -11.17
N LYS A 2 48.23 38.07 -11.78
CA LYS A 2 47.26 37.00 -12.11
C LYS A 2 46.81 36.18 -10.89
N THR A 3 45.60 36.53 -10.42
CA THR A 3 44.53 35.68 -9.86
C THR A 3 44.82 34.93 -8.55
N VAL A 4 44.43 35.54 -7.42
CA VAL A 4 44.05 34.78 -6.22
C VAL A 4 42.57 34.42 -6.35
N LEU A 5 42.38 33.12 -6.40
CA LEU A 5 41.16 32.38 -6.67
C LEU A 5 40.11 32.64 -5.57
N LEU A 6 38.94 33.16 -5.96
CA LEU A 6 37.72 33.14 -5.16
C LEU A 6 37.28 31.67 -4.98
N LEU A 7 37.33 31.15 -3.74
CA LEU A 7 36.83 29.81 -3.39
C LEU A 7 36.00 29.89 -2.10
N THR A 8 34.80 30.46 -2.15
CA THR A 8 33.82 30.33 -1.05
C THR A 8 32.37 30.51 -1.52
N ILE A 9 31.97 29.88 -2.63
CA ILE A 9 30.53 29.77 -2.94
C ILE A 9 30.23 28.40 -3.54
N THR A 10 30.15 27.36 -2.71
CA THR A 10 29.32 26.17 -2.96
C THR A 10 29.18 25.36 -1.67
N ALA A 11 28.44 25.89 -0.69
CA ALA A 11 27.98 25.12 0.46
C ALA A 11 26.45 25.23 0.62
N PHE A 12 25.73 25.24 -0.51
CA PHE A 12 24.27 25.29 -0.53
C PHE A 12 23.67 24.36 -1.59
N ALA A 13 24.31 23.20 -1.83
CA ALA A 13 23.86 22.23 -2.82
C ALA A 13 23.80 20.79 -2.29
N THR A 14 23.71 20.60 -0.98
CA THR A 14 23.62 19.26 -0.36
C THR A 14 22.36 19.04 0.48
N LEU A 15 21.28 19.79 0.22
CA LEU A 15 20.00 19.57 0.92
C LEU A 15 18.81 19.17 0.03
N TYR A 16 19.03 18.91 -1.27
CA TYR A 16 17.96 18.57 -2.21
C TYR A 16 18.14 17.22 -2.93
N ALA A 17 18.93 16.31 -2.37
CA ALA A 17 19.21 15.02 -3.01
C ALA A 17 18.79 13.79 -2.18
N THR A 18 17.92 13.93 -1.17
CA THR A 18 17.46 12.79 -0.35
C THR A 18 15.98 12.42 -0.49
N CYS A 19 15.17 13.19 -1.24
CA CYS A 19 13.71 12.94 -1.28
C CYS A 19 13.18 12.20 -2.52
N ALA A 20 14.03 11.80 -3.48
CA ALA A 20 13.54 11.19 -4.73
C ALA A 20 13.50 9.65 -4.73
N VAL A 21 14.08 8.99 -3.73
CA VAL A 21 14.23 7.51 -3.73
C VAL A 21 13.20 6.81 -2.83
N ALA A 22 12.48 7.56 -1.98
CA ALA A 22 11.51 6.98 -1.06
C ALA A 22 10.13 6.68 -1.70
N SER A 23 9.77 7.34 -2.80
CA SER A 23 8.41 7.25 -3.36
C SER A 23 8.16 6.01 -4.23
N GLY A 24 9.15 5.54 -4.99
CA GLY A 24 8.97 4.41 -5.92
C GLY A 24 8.69 3.08 -5.21
N GLY A 25 9.42 2.80 -4.11
CA GLY A 25 9.25 1.55 -3.35
C GLY A 25 7.95 1.50 -2.56
N GLU A 26 7.45 2.64 -2.09
CA GLU A 26 6.17 2.70 -1.37
C GLU A 26 4.99 2.44 -2.32
N THR A 27 4.97 3.08 -3.48
CA THR A 27 3.94 2.82 -4.51
C THR A 27 3.93 1.37 -4.96
N GLU A 28 5.10 0.78 -5.24
CA GLU A 28 5.19 -0.64 -5.62
C GLU A 28 4.64 -1.57 -4.52
N ARG A 29 4.88 -1.23 -3.25
CA ARG A 29 4.38 -2.01 -2.12
C ARG A 29 2.86 -1.88 -1.97
N LEU A 30 2.30 -0.69 -2.16
CA LEU A 30 0.85 -0.47 -2.14
C LEU A 30 0.17 -1.22 -3.29
N ASP A 31 0.72 -1.17 -4.50
CA ASP A 31 0.21 -1.91 -5.65
C ASP A 31 0.24 -3.42 -5.41
N LYS A 32 1.34 -3.96 -4.86
CA LYS A 32 1.42 -5.37 -4.47
C LYS A 32 0.35 -5.73 -3.44
N TRP A 33 0.10 -4.86 -2.48
CA TRP A 33 -0.91 -5.09 -1.45
C TRP A 33 -2.33 -5.04 -2.02
N ALA A 34 -2.68 -4.02 -2.81
CA ALA A 34 -3.98 -3.92 -3.47
C ALA A 34 -4.25 -5.14 -4.36
N ASN A 35 -3.26 -5.59 -5.15
CA ASN A 35 -3.38 -6.78 -5.98
C ASN A 35 -3.61 -8.07 -5.17
N LYS A 36 -2.98 -8.22 -4.00
CA LYS A 36 -3.26 -9.36 -3.10
C LYS A 36 -4.72 -9.36 -2.63
N VAL A 37 -5.26 -8.19 -2.26
CA VAL A 37 -6.68 -8.06 -1.85
C VAL A 37 -7.62 -8.47 -2.99
N ILE A 38 -7.33 -8.04 -4.22
CA ILE A 38 -8.10 -8.44 -5.40
C ILE A 38 -7.99 -9.95 -5.68
N ALA A 39 -6.81 -10.56 -5.48
CA ALA A 39 -6.63 -11.98 -5.64
C ALA A 39 -7.49 -12.79 -4.65
N ILE A 40 -7.52 -12.38 -3.37
CA ILE A 40 -8.37 -12.99 -2.32
C ILE A 40 -9.85 -12.94 -2.72
N LYS A 41 -10.31 -11.80 -3.23
CA LYS A 41 -11.69 -11.65 -3.73
C LYS A 41 -12.02 -12.68 -4.82
N LYS A 42 -11.11 -12.87 -5.79
CA LYS A 42 -11.31 -13.73 -6.96
C LYS A 42 -11.16 -15.23 -6.63
N GLY A 43 -10.39 -15.56 -5.59
CA GLY A 43 -10.18 -16.94 -5.12
C GLY A 43 -11.02 -17.26 -3.89
N GLU A 44 -10.43 -17.12 -2.72
CA GLU A 44 -10.94 -17.60 -1.43
C GLU A 44 -12.30 -17.00 -1.02
N CYS A 45 -12.58 -15.77 -1.46
CA CYS A 45 -13.82 -15.06 -1.19
C CYS A 45 -14.79 -15.04 -2.38
N ALA A 46 -14.54 -15.81 -3.45
CA ALA A 46 -15.37 -15.79 -4.67
C ALA A 46 -16.84 -16.14 -4.40
N ASN A 47 -17.05 -17.12 -3.52
CA ASN A 47 -18.37 -17.64 -3.14
C ASN A 47 -18.93 -17.01 -1.85
N ASP A 48 -18.24 -16.04 -1.24
CA ASP A 48 -18.76 -15.32 -0.07
C ASP A 48 -19.81 -14.28 -0.49
N LEU A 49 -20.44 -13.65 0.50
CA LEU A 49 -21.44 -12.62 0.34
C LEU A 49 -20.94 -11.55 -0.62
N LYS A 50 -21.82 -11.13 -1.54
CA LYS A 50 -21.56 -10.02 -2.47
C LYS A 50 -21.07 -8.75 -1.74
N LYS A 51 -21.57 -8.51 -0.52
CA LYS A 51 -21.14 -7.40 0.33
C LYS A 51 -19.67 -7.49 0.73
N VAL A 52 -19.17 -8.68 1.05
CA VAL A 52 -17.75 -8.91 1.41
C VAL A 52 -16.86 -8.64 0.21
N ARG A 53 -17.20 -9.18 -0.96
CA ARG A 53 -16.46 -8.93 -2.21
C ARG A 53 -16.37 -7.45 -2.57
N LYS A 54 -17.45 -6.69 -2.39
CA LYS A 54 -17.45 -5.22 -2.59
C LYS A 54 -16.54 -4.49 -1.60
N LEU A 55 -16.50 -4.92 -0.34
CA LEU A 55 -15.59 -4.34 0.65
C LEU A 55 -14.13 -4.61 0.28
N LEU A 56 -13.81 -5.80 -0.27
CA LEU A 56 -12.47 -6.11 -0.76
C LEU A 56 -12.07 -5.25 -1.97
N ASP A 57 -12.98 -5.00 -2.91
CA ASP A 57 -12.73 -4.05 -4.01
C ASP A 57 -12.45 -2.65 -3.48
N TYR A 58 -13.28 -2.18 -2.53
CA TYR A 58 -13.13 -0.85 -1.97
C TYR A 58 -11.82 -0.70 -1.21
N ALA A 59 -11.44 -1.70 -0.39
CA ALA A 59 -10.15 -1.69 0.29
C ALA A 59 -8.97 -1.66 -0.69
N ALA A 60 -9.03 -2.41 -1.80
CA ALA A 60 -7.98 -2.37 -2.82
C ALA A 60 -7.82 -0.98 -3.45
N ILE A 61 -8.93 -0.26 -3.67
CA ILE A 61 -8.90 1.14 -4.14
C ILE A 61 -8.23 2.03 -3.08
N LEU A 62 -8.69 1.98 -1.82
CA LEU A 62 -8.10 2.77 -0.74
C LEU A 62 -6.58 2.55 -0.61
N ILE A 63 -6.12 1.30 -0.75
CA ILE A 63 -4.69 0.97 -0.73
C ILE A 63 -3.94 1.66 -1.87
N ALA A 64 -4.46 1.58 -3.10
CA ALA A 64 -3.84 2.21 -4.26
C ALA A 64 -3.79 3.75 -4.13
N HIS A 65 -4.74 4.33 -3.40
CA HIS A 65 -4.78 5.76 -3.07
C HIS A 65 -3.99 6.13 -1.79
N ASN A 66 -3.23 5.19 -1.21
CA ASN A 66 -2.46 5.35 0.02
C ASN A 66 -3.31 5.67 1.28
N GLU A 67 -4.60 5.38 1.26
CA GLU A 67 -5.52 5.51 2.41
C GLU A 67 -5.47 4.24 3.28
N THR A 68 -4.26 3.91 3.74
CA THR A 68 -3.96 2.59 4.35
C THR A 68 -4.66 2.33 5.69
N GLY A 69 -4.96 3.40 6.44
CA GLY A 69 -5.75 3.32 7.67
C GLY A 69 -7.20 2.93 7.40
N GLU A 70 -7.85 3.62 6.47
CA GLU A 70 -9.23 3.33 6.06
C GLU A 70 -9.35 1.95 5.42
N ALA A 71 -8.37 1.58 4.59
CA ALA A 71 -8.30 0.24 4.00
C ALA A 71 -8.30 -0.85 5.08
N SER A 72 -7.53 -0.65 6.17
CA SER A 72 -7.45 -1.60 7.28
C SER A 72 -8.79 -1.74 8.01
N GLU A 73 -9.52 -0.64 8.21
CA GLU A 73 -10.85 -0.66 8.80
C GLU A 73 -11.86 -1.40 7.90
N VAL A 74 -11.84 -1.12 6.60
CA VAL A 74 -12.70 -1.78 5.60
C VAL A 74 -12.42 -3.28 5.53
N LEU A 75 -11.15 -3.69 5.56
CA LEU A 75 -10.75 -5.10 5.61
C LEU A 75 -11.21 -5.77 6.91
N GLY A 76 -11.12 -5.08 8.05
CA GLY A 76 -11.69 -5.55 9.32
C GLY A 76 -13.21 -5.75 9.24
N ASN A 77 -13.92 -4.85 8.57
CA ASN A 77 -15.36 -4.98 8.33
C ASN A 77 -15.68 -6.16 7.37
N ALA A 78 -14.89 -6.34 6.32
CA ALA A 78 -15.00 -7.49 5.42
C ALA A 78 -14.80 -8.81 6.19
N LEU A 79 -13.80 -8.88 7.05
CA LEU A 79 -13.51 -10.04 7.90
C LEU A 79 -14.69 -10.41 8.82
N ARG A 80 -15.27 -9.40 9.51
CA ARG A 80 -16.43 -9.62 10.40
C ARG A 80 -17.67 -10.12 9.66
N ARG A 81 -17.80 -9.81 8.37
CA ARG A 81 -18.98 -10.15 7.54
C ARG A 81 -18.79 -11.41 6.71
N ALA A 82 -17.55 -11.86 6.49
CA ALA A 82 -17.25 -13.09 5.77
C ALA A 82 -17.91 -14.28 6.46
N LYS A 83 -18.59 -15.12 5.69
CA LYS A 83 -19.20 -16.36 6.21
C LYS A 83 -18.27 -17.55 6.06
N SER A 84 -17.49 -17.59 4.98
CA SER A 84 -16.54 -18.66 4.71
C SER A 84 -15.30 -18.52 5.59
N ASP A 85 -14.92 -19.58 6.29
CA ASP A 85 -13.71 -19.58 7.10
C ASP A 85 -12.44 -19.52 6.23
N ILE A 86 -12.51 -20.00 4.99
CA ILE A 86 -11.44 -19.84 3.98
C ILE A 86 -11.27 -18.35 3.64
N CYS A 87 -12.38 -17.64 3.41
CA CYS A 87 -12.36 -16.19 3.14
C CYS A 87 -11.86 -15.40 4.35
N LYS A 88 -12.35 -15.69 5.57
CA LYS A 88 -11.88 -15.05 6.80
C LYS A 88 -10.37 -15.24 7.00
N THR A 89 -9.89 -16.47 6.81
CA THR A 89 -8.46 -16.80 6.94
C THR A 89 -7.63 -16.06 5.90
N ALA A 90 -8.11 -15.99 4.67
CA ALA A 90 -7.44 -15.25 3.60
C ALA A 90 -7.36 -13.75 3.91
N ILE A 91 -8.46 -13.12 4.37
CA ILE A 91 -8.45 -11.70 4.76
C ILE A 91 -7.47 -11.49 5.93
N LYS A 92 -7.52 -12.32 6.96
CA LYS A 92 -6.65 -12.18 8.14
C LYS A 92 -5.17 -12.34 7.81
N LYS A 93 -4.80 -13.28 6.93
CA LYS A 93 -3.41 -13.64 6.62
C LYS A 93 -2.82 -12.86 5.45
N LYS A 94 -3.62 -12.59 4.43
CA LYS A 94 -3.14 -12.09 3.12
C LYS A 94 -3.57 -10.64 2.85
N ALA A 95 -4.60 -10.13 3.54
CA ALA A 95 -5.07 -8.75 3.36
C ALA A 95 -4.56 -7.79 4.44
N ASN A 96 -4.20 -8.25 5.65
CA ASN A 96 -3.50 -7.39 6.59
C ASN A 96 -2.06 -7.16 6.12
N ARG A 97 -1.63 -5.89 6.15
CA ARG A 97 -0.33 -5.36 5.70
C ARG A 97 0.82 -6.07 6.42
N ASN A 98 1.22 -7.25 5.96
CA ASN A 98 2.18 -8.08 6.70
C ASN A 98 3.20 -8.80 5.82
N ASP A 99 3.57 -8.21 4.68
CA ASP A 99 4.71 -8.68 3.90
C ASP A 99 5.59 -7.48 3.50
N GLY A 100 6.66 -7.26 4.28
CA GLY A 100 7.77 -6.35 3.96
C GLY A 100 7.71 -5.00 4.67
#